data_AF-A0A0T5P856-F1
#
_entry.id   AF-A0A0T5P856-F1
#
_cell.length_a   1.000
_cell.length_b   1.000
_cell.length_c   1.000
_cell.angle_alpha   90.00
_cell.angle_beta   90.00
_cell.angle_gamma   90.00
#
_symmetry.space_group_name_H-M   'P 1'
#
loop_
_entity.id
_entity.type
_entity.pdbx_description
1 polymer ?
#
loop_
_entity_poly.entity_id
_entity_poly.type
_entity_poly.pdbx_seq_one_letter_code
_entity_poly.pdbx_strand_id
1 'polypeptide(L)'
;MVETPYYAALRDSVEAAYAAAPDRVSPGLEVCDCPVCMTEEVRQKIIGSPCRDLKGWLIAEYSNSAHGVPSTLDDLAALLPRYLDLMADGEATDSLGIGVELSRFGGAVAVSEGAFPPAKLRAAYHQWAELMLLHGGWLRARALRGKGVGEDRLSAFYLFQAIAAGGVPAGVVTGALDSLFADPEVGKTAQVQFFSELGKAWDRKAFDLYALKQIDESGRAALVEWLQRWLSSWELEELITDPGILGPPFWAEQVQAAITNRDALTPKGIAEEG
;
A
#
# COMPACT_ATOMS: atom_id res chain seq x y z
N MET A 1 -2.61 -4.54 20.55
CA MET A 1 -3.00 -4.82 19.17
C MET A 1 -3.90 -6.04 19.19
N VAL A 2 -4.97 -6.09 18.38
CA VAL A 2 -5.72 -7.34 18.19
C VAL A 2 -4.82 -8.22 17.30
N GLU A 3 -4.46 -9.42 17.76
CA GLU A 3 -3.74 -10.37 16.91
C GLU A 3 -4.65 -10.84 15.78
N THR A 4 -4.16 -10.80 14.54
CA THR A 4 -4.79 -11.46 13.40
C THR A 4 -4.13 -12.81 13.15
N PRO A 5 -4.79 -13.74 12.42
CA PRO A 5 -4.13 -14.99 12.01
C PRO A 5 -2.90 -14.78 11.12
N TYR A 6 -2.70 -13.57 10.59
CA TYR A 6 -1.63 -13.24 9.65
C TYR A 6 -0.44 -12.54 10.33
N TYR A 7 -0.59 -11.98 11.54
CA TYR A 7 0.43 -11.10 12.11
C TYR A 7 1.78 -11.80 12.33
N ALA A 8 1.78 -13.04 12.84
CA ALA A 8 3.02 -13.79 13.06
C ALA A 8 3.80 -14.00 11.74
N ALA A 9 3.11 -14.46 10.69
CA ALA A 9 3.71 -14.63 9.37
C ALA A 9 4.16 -13.29 8.75
N LEU A 10 3.40 -12.22 8.99
CA LEU A 10 3.77 -10.87 8.56
C LEU A 10 5.10 -10.46 9.20
N ARG A 11 5.27 -10.67 10.51
CA ARG A 11 6.53 -10.41 11.22
C ARG A 11 7.68 -11.28 10.69
N ASP A 12 7.43 -12.56 10.38
CA ASP A 12 8.44 -13.43 9.77
C ASP A 12 8.92 -12.91 8.41
N SER A 13 8.02 -12.36 7.59
CA SER A 13 8.39 -11.75 6.30
C SER A 13 9.24 -10.47 6.46
N VAL A 14 8.99 -9.68 7.51
CA VAL A 14 9.82 -8.52 7.88
C VAL A 14 11.24 -8.97 8.26
N GLU A 15 11.36 -10.01 9.09
CA GLU A 15 12.67 -10.55 9.48
C GLU A 15 13.42 -11.13 8.28
N ALA A 16 12.72 -11.82 7.37
CA ALA A 16 13.30 -12.30 6.13
C ALA A 16 13.80 -11.15 5.24
N ALA A 17 13.07 -10.03 5.18
CA ALA A 17 13.50 -8.84 4.44
C ALA A 17 14.78 -8.24 5.05
N TYR A 18 14.85 -8.08 6.37
CA TYR A 18 16.07 -7.61 7.04
C TYR A 18 17.26 -8.55 6.81
N ALA A 19 17.06 -9.86 6.82
CA ALA A 19 18.14 -10.82 6.56
C ALA A 19 18.66 -10.79 5.11
N ALA A 20 17.85 -10.31 4.17
CA ALA A 20 18.18 -10.25 2.75
C ALA A 20 18.71 -8.89 2.28
N ALA A 21 18.52 -7.83 3.08
CA ALA A 21 18.90 -6.46 2.77
C ALA A 21 20.27 -6.08 3.37
N PRO A 22 20.95 -5.05 2.82
CA PRO A 22 22.04 -4.40 3.53
C PRO A 22 21.58 -3.86 4.89
N ASP A 23 22.44 -3.96 5.90
CA ASP A 23 22.13 -3.47 7.26
C ASP A 23 22.07 -1.93 7.35
N ARG A 24 22.71 -1.24 6.41
CA ARG A 24 22.90 0.21 6.43
C ARG A 24 22.83 0.79 5.03
N VAL A 25 22.42 2.06 4.96
CA VAL A 25 22.59 2.88 3.76
C VAL A 25 24.05 3.32 3.57
N SER A 26 24.36 3.75 2.36
CA SER A 26 25.66 4.28 1.98
C SER A 26 25.94 5.65 2.62
N PRO A 27 27.22 6.04 2.77
CA PRO A 27 27.58 7.43 3.11
C PRO A 27 27.14 8.46 2.07
N GLY A 28 26.79 8.00 0.86
CA GLY A 28 26.35 8.82 -0.26
C GLY A 28 24.84 9.04 -0.32
N LEU A 29 24.07 8.65 0.71
CA LEU A 29 22.60 8.68 0.71
C LEU A 29 22.03 9.92 0.03
N GLU A 30 21.31 9.71 -1.07
CA GLU A 30 20.71 10.78 -1.87
C GLU A 30 19.39 11.24 -1.26
N VAL A 31 19.37 12.49 -0.78
CA VAL A 31 18.22 13.19 -0.22
C VAL A 31 18.25 14.65 -0.64
N CYS A 32 17.10 15.33 -0.63
CA CYS A 32 17.08 16.78 -0.70
C CYS A 32 17.43 17.36 0.66
N ASP A 33 18.55 18.08 0.76
CA ASP A 33 19.07 18.69 1.99
C ASP A 33 18.60 20.13 2.21
N CYS A 34 17.57 20.57 1.45
CA CYS A 34 17.02 21.90 1.63
C CYS A 34 16.33 22.04 3.01
N PRO A 35 16.21 23.25 3.57
CA PRO A 35 15.62 23.48 4.90
C PRO A 35 14.17 22.99 5.08
N VAL A 36 13.50 22.62 3.98
CA VAL A 36 12.12 22.11 3.96
C VAL A 36 12.08 20.58 3.95
N CYS A 37 13.12 19.91 3.44
CA CYS A 37 13.09 18.48 3.13
C CYS A 37 13.79 17.64 4.20
N MET A 38 15.08 17.85 4.42
CA MET A 38 15.86 17.15 5.43
C MET A 38 17.08 17.99 5.82
N THR A 39 17.41 18.04 7.10
CA THR A 39 18.67 18.67 7.53
C THR A 39 19.84 17.69 7.40
N GLU A 40 21.05 18.20 7.19
CA GLU A 40 22.26 17.37 7.17
C GLU A 40 22.44 16.58 8.47
N GLU A 41 22.01 17.11 9.62
CA GLU A 41 22.03 16.38 10.89
C GLU A 41 21.14 15.13 10.86
N VAL A 42 19.95 15.23 10.27
CA VAL A 42 19.03 14.08 10.11
C VAL A 42 19.63 13.07 9.14
N ARG A 43 20.19 13.53 8.01
CA ARG A 43 20.87 12.66 7.04
C ARG A 43 22.00 11.88 7.70
N GLN A 44 22.86 12.54 8.48
CA GLN A 44 23.95 11.88 9.20
C GLN A 44 23.46 10.89 10.27
N LYS A 45 22.31 11.15 10.91
CA LYS A 45 21.67 10.18 11.82
C LYS A 45 21.22 8.92 11.09
N ILE A 46 20.67 9.07 9.88
CA ILE A 46 20.24 7.92 9.05
C ILE A 46 21.46 7.10 8.64
N ILE A 47 22.49 7.75 8.08
CA ILE A 47 23.74 7.09 7.65
C ILE A 47 24.43 6.39 8.83
N GLY A 48 24.45 7.03 10.00
CA GLY A 48 25.12 6.53 11.20
C GLY A 48 24.41 5.37 11.90
N SER A 49 23.18 5.02 11.53
CA SER A 49 22.37 4.01 12.22
C SER A 49 22.17 2.74 11.39
N PRO A 50 22.11 1.54 11.99
CA PRO A 50 21.54 0.37 11.33
C PRO A 50 20.10 0.68 10.87
N CYS A 51 19.72 0.22 9.69
CA CYS A 51 18.39 0.44 9.13
C CYS A 51 17.29 -0.11 10.06
N ARG A 52 17.56 -1.20 10.77
CA ARG A 52 16.66 -1.78 11.78
C ARG A 52 16.39 -0.86 12.98
N ASP A 53 17.34 0.01 13.31
CA ASP A 53 17.27 0.89 14.48
C ASP A 53 16.69 2.28 14.18
N LEU A 54 16.48 2.59 12.90
CA LEU A 54 15.93 3.87 12.45
C LEU A 54 14.54 4.09 13.06
N LYS A 55 14.35 5.24 13.71
CA LYS A 55 13.04 5.62 14.26
C LYS A 55 12.06 5.94 13.13
N GLY A 56 10.77 5.71 13.33
CA GLY A 56 9.73 5.99 12.33
C GLY A 56 9.78 7.43 11.81
N TRP A 57 10.05 8.40 12.68
CA TRP A 57 10.22 9.79 12.27
C TRP A 57 11.42 10.03 11.34
N LEU A 58 12.52 9.27 11.46
CA LEU A 58 13.65 9.36 10.52
C LEU A 58 13.27 8.83 9.14
N ILE A 59 12.46 7.76 9.10
CA ILE A 59 11.91 7.22 7.84
C ILE A 59 10.93 8.23 7.22
N ALA A 60 10.07 8.87 8.01
CA ALA A 60 9.17 9.91 7.54
C ALA A 60 9.93 11.13 6.96
N GLU A 61 10.96 11.61 7.64
CA GLU A 61 11.84 12.67 7.11
C GLU A 61 12.49 12.24 5.79
N TYR A 62 12.99 11.01 5.71
CA TYR A 62 13.54 10.47 4.47
C TYR A 62 12.52 10.42 3.35
N SER A 63 11.33 9.85 3.58
CA SER A 63 10.23 9.80 2.62
C SER A 63 9.85 11.19 2.09
N ASN A 64 9.71 12.16 3.00
CA ASN A 64 9.29 13.52 2.67
C ASN A 64 10.37 14.32 1.92
N SER A 65 11.64 14.01 2.18
CA SER A 65 12.80 14.67 1.55
C SER A 65 13.13 14.16 0.15
N ALA A 66 12.50 13.06 -0.23
CA ALA A 66 12.95 12.28 -1.35
C ALA A 66 12.16 12.57 -2.62
N HIS A 67 12.87 12.98 -3.67
CA HIS A 67 12.30 13.23 -4.97
C HIS A 67 12.78 12.17 -5.97
N GLY A 68 11.85 11.37 -6.49
CA GLY A 68 12.13 10.38 -7.51
C GLY A 68 12.95 9.17 -7.04
N VAL A 69 13.50 8.44 -8.01
CA VAL A 69 14.31 7.24 -7.80
C VAL A 69 15.78 7.66 -7.61
N PRO A 70 16.45 7.26 -6.52
CA PRO A 70 17.87 7.58 -6.34
C PRO A 70 18.72 6.83 -7.37
N SER A 71 19.89 7.38 -7.68
CA SER A 71 20.84 6.73 -8.59
C SER A 71 21.39 5.42 -7.99
N THR A 72 21.44 5.33 -6.66
CA THR A 72 21.91 4.16 -5.91
C THR A 72 20.72 3.38 -5.34
N LEU A 73 20.37 2.27 -5.99
CA LEU A 73 19.24 1.42 -5.56
C LEU A 73 19.54 0.61 -4.29
N ASP A 74 20.80 0.44 -3.93
CA ASP A 74 21.21 -0.28 -2.70
C ASP A 74 20.70 0.41 -1.44
N ASP A 75 20.62 1.75 -1.43
CA ASP A 75 20.09 2.51 -0.29
C ASP A 75 18.58 2.28 -0.13
N LEU A 76 17.84 2.18 -1.24
CA LEU A 76 16.44 1.75 -1.18
C LEU A 76 16.31 0.31 -0.70
N ALA A 77 17.17 -0.61 -1.16
CA ALA A 77 17.14 -2.00 -0.72
C ALA A 77 17.41 -2.11 0.80
N ALA A 78 18.33 -1.30 1.33
CA ALA A 78 18.66 -1.24 2.75
C ALA A 78 17.50 -0.69 3.59
N LEU A 79 16.79 0.32 3.09
CA LEU A 79 15.69 0.97 3.81
C LEU A 79 14.37 0.20 3.72
N LEU A 80 14.13 -0.56 2.65
CA LEU A 80 12.87 -1.25 2.40
C LEU A 80 12.38 -2.06 3.63
N PRO A 81 13.19 -2.95 4.27
CA PRO A 81 12.72 -3.70 5.43
C PRO A 81 12.19 -2.84 6.57
N ARG A 82 12.74 -1.64 6.78
CA ARG A 82 12.26 -0.74 7.83
C ARG A 82 10.92 -0.11 7.50
N TYR A 83 10.65 0.18 6.23
CA TYR A 83 9.29 0.54 5.81
C TYR A 83 8.31 -0.59 6.10
N LEU A 84 8.68 -1.83 5.74
CA LEU A 84 7.83 -3.00 5.93
C LEU A 84 7.50 -3.22 7.41
N ASP A 85 8.51 -3.09 8.27
CA ASP A 85 8.42 -3.22 9.73
C ASP A 85 7.49 -2.17 10.35
N LEU A 86 7.71 -0.89 10.03
CA LEU A 86 6.89 0.22 10.52
C LEU A 86 5.44 0.08 10.07
N MET A 87 5.22 -0.22 8.79
CA MET A 87 3.87 -0.41 8.26
C MET A 87 3.17 -1.63 8.89
N ALA A 88 3.88 -2.72 9.16
CA ALA A 88 3.32 -3.89 9.85
C ALA A 88 2.85 -3.57 11.27
N ASP A 89 3.49 -2.60 11.94
CA ASP A 89 3.08 -2.12 13.26
C ASP A 89 2.08 -0.95 13.19
N GLY A 90 1.62 -0.58 11.99
CA GLY A 90 0.70 0.52 11.74
C GLY A 90 1.31 1.92 11.96
N GLU A 91 2.64 2.01 11.98
CA GLU A 91 3.36 3.28 12.11
C GLU A 91 3.38 4.07 10.80
N ALA A 92 3.51 5.39 10.93
CA ALA A 92 3.65 6.31 9.81
C ALA A 92 5.05 6.21 9.19
N THR A 93 5.13 6.04 7.88
CA THR A 93 6.39 6.15 7.11
C THR A 93 6.48 7.43 6.29
N ASP A 94 5.42 8.25 6.23
CA ASP A 94 5.43 9.61 5.69
C ASP A 94 4.33 10.49 6.33
N SER A 95 4.31 11.77 5.93
CA SER A 95 3.24 12.71 6.25
C SER A 95 2.47 13.24 5.02
N LEU A 96 2.76 12.74 3.82
CA LEU A 96 2.21 13.25 2.55
C LEU A 96 0.90 12.57 2.14
N GLY A 97 0.55 11.43 2.75
CA GLY A 97 -0.73 10.76 2.52
C GLY A 97 -0.61 9.53 1.63
N ILE A 98 -1.75 9.09 1.08
CA ILE A 98 -1.92 7.74 0.53
C ILE A 98 -0.94 7.44 -0.62
N GLY A 99 -0.14 6.39 -0.45
CA GLY A 99 0.58 5.73 -1.53
C GLY A 99 1.89 6.40 -1.93
N VAL A 100 2.29 7.46 -1.23
CA VAL A 100 3.62 8.06 -1.40
C VAL A 100 4.67 7.20 -0.70
N GLU A 101 4.29 6.53 0.40
CA GLU A 101 5.18 5.76 1.27
C GLU A 101 6.08 4.79 0.52
N LEU A 102 5.52 4.10 -0.49
CA LEU A 102 6.25 3.08 -1.25
C LEU A 102 6.56 3.46 -2.70
N SER A 103 6.09 4.63 -3.17
CA SER A 103 6.19 5.05 -4.58
C SER A 103 7.62 5.02 -5.14
N ARG A 104 8.63 5.34 -4.33
CA ARG A 104 10.05 5.29 -4.73
C ARG A 104 10.54 3.88 -5.01
N PHE A 105 10.03 2.90 -4.28
CA PHE A 105 10.35 1.49 -4.55
C PHE A 105 9.72 1.04 -5.85
N GLY A 106 8.49 1.47 -6.17
CA GLY A 106 7.89 1.20 -7.47
C GLY A 106 8.64 1.86 -8.63
N GLY A 107 9.05 3.11 -8.46
CA GLY A 107 9.93 3.78 -9.42
C GLY A 107 11.24 3.02 -9.63
N ALA A 108 11.86 2.53 -8.55
CA ALA A 108 13.06 1.68 -8.63
C ALA A 108 12.79 0.36 -9.37
N VAL A 109 11.67 -0.32 -9.11
CA VAL A 109 11.26 -1.51 -9.87
C VAL A 109 11.17 -1.17 -11.36
N ALA A 110 10.48 -0.09 -11.71
CA ALA A 110 10.23 0.32 -13.09
C ALA A 110 11.51 0.62 -13.89
N VAL A 111 12.52 1.22 -13.27
CA VAL A 111 13.78 1.59 -13.96
C VAL A 111 14.87 0.52 -13.88
N SER A 112 14.70 -0.52 -13.06
CA SER A 112 15.76 -1.47 -12.75
C SER A 112 15.84 -2.69 -13.68
N GLU A 113 14.97 -2.80 -14.69
CA GLU A 113 14.87 -3.98 -15.57
C GLU A 113 14.77 -5.31 -14.78
N GLY A 114 14.11 -5.27 -13.62
CA GLY A 114 13.98 -6.43 -12.74
C GLY A 114 15.19 -6.72 -11.87
N ALA A 115 16.13 -5.78 -11.71
CA ALA A 115 17.22 -5.88 -10.74
C ALA A 115 16.78 -5.49 -9.32
N PHE A 116 15.73 -4.68 -9.17
CA PHE A 116 15.23 -4.21 -7.88
C PHE A 116 13.83 -4.79 -7.54
N PRO A 117 13.57 -5.14 -6.27
CA PRO A 117 14.57 -5.43 -5.25
C PRO A 117 15.43 -6.64 -5.64
N PRO A 118 16.62 -6.83 -5.03
CA PRO A 118 17.41 -8.04 -5.19
C PRO A 118 16.55 -9.29 -4.94
N ALA A 119 16.78 -10.38 -5.69
CA ALA A 119 15.87 -11.53 -5.71
C ALA A 119 15.49 -12.08 -4.32
N LYS A 120 16.44 -12.14 -3.38
CA LYS A 120 16.18 -12.59 -2.00
C LYS A 120 15.26 -11.64 -1.23
N LEU A 121 15.45 -10.33 -1.40
CA LEU A 121 14.62 -9.30 -0.78
C LEU A 121 13.24 -9.23 -1.44
N ARG A 122 13.16 -9.47 -2.75
CA ARG A 122 11.91 -9.46 -3.52
C ARG A 122 10.91 -10.50 -3.02
N ALA A 123 11.37 -11.72 -2.74
CA ALA A 123 10.50 -12.78 -2.22
C ALA A 123 9.88 -12.38 -0.88
N ALA A 124 10.69 -11.85 0.05
CA ALA A 124 10.22 -11.36 1.34
C ALA A 124 9.25 -10.16 1.19
N TYR A 125 9.55 -9.24 0.25
CA TYR A 125 8.69 -8.09 -0.01
C TYR A 125 7.31 -8.49 -0.58
N HIS A 126 7.27 -9.43 -1.52
CA HIS A 126 6.00 -9.92 -2.06
C HIS A 126 5.18 -10.68 -1.01
N GLN A 127 5.83 -11.50 -0.19
CA GLN A 127 5.16 -12.21 0.90
C GLN A 127 4.62 -11.21 1.94
N TRP A 128 5.43 -10.20 2.31
CA TRP A 128 4.98 -9.12 3.18
C TRP A 128 3.76 -8.41 2.59
N ALA A 129 3.77 -8.08 1.30
CA ALA A 129 2.68 -7.38 0.64
C ALA A 129 1.36 -8.14 0.71
N GLU A 130 1.39 -9.45 0.42
CA GLU A 130 0.24 -10.33 0.57
C GLU A 130 -0.28 -10.35 2.01
N LEU A 131 0.61 -10.59 2.97
CA LEU A 131 0.25 -10.70 4.39
C LEU A 131 -0.21 -9.37 4.97
N MET A 132 0.31 -8.24 4.50
CA MET A 132 -0.08 -6.90 4.95
C MET A 132 -1.50 -6.58 4.50
N LEU A 133 -1.87 -6.90 3.26
CA LEU A 133 -3.25 -6.76 2.76
C LEU A 133 -4.23 -7.61 3.57
N LEU A 134 -3.87 -8.87 3.82
CA LEU A 134 -4.67 -9.79 4.64
C LEU A 134 -4.80 -9.29 6.09
N HIS A 135 -3.68 -8.93 6.72
CA HIS A 135 -3.62 -8.44 8.09
C HIS A 135 -4.43 -7.15 8.28
N GLY A 136 -4.14 -6.12 7.49
CA GLY A 136 -4.82 -4.83 7.58
C GLY A 136 -6.30 -4.94 7.25
N GLY A 137 -6.64 -5.61 6.15
CA GLY A 137 -8.03 -5.85 5.76
C GLY A 137 -8.83 -6.60 6.83
N TRP A 138 -8.27 -7.64 7.43
CA TRP A 138 -8.91 -8.39 8.51
C TRP A 138 -9.09 -7.52 9.77
N LEU A 139 -8.06 -6.78 10.20
CA LEU A 139 -8.16 -5.85 11.33
C LEU A 139 -9.28 -4.83 11.11
N ARG A 140 -9.31 -4.24 9.91
CA ARG A 140 -10.29 -3.20 9.56
C ARG A 140 -11.71 -3.74 9.49
N ALA A 141 -11.90 -4.93 8.95
CA ALA A 141 -13.20 -5.59 8.89
C ALA A 141 -13.73 -5.94 10.30
N ARG A 142 -12.84 -6.24 11.26
CA ARG A 142 -13.20 -6.54 12.65
C ARG A 142 -13.32 -5.32 13.57
N ALA A 143 -12.83 -4.16 13.16
CA ALA A 143 -12.88 -2.96 13.97
C ALA A 143 -14.34 -2.54 14.24
N LEU A 144 -14.69 -2.37 15.53
CA LEU A 144 -16.01 -1.88 15.92
C LEU A 144 -16.20 -0.44 15.40
N ARG A 145 -17.34 -0.18 14.75
CA ARG A 145 -17.70 1.13 14.18
C ARG A 145 -17.35 2.30 15.11
N GLY A 146 -16.63 3.28 14.58
CA GLY A 146 -16.54 4.63 15.16
C GLY A 146 -15.42 4.88 16.16
N LYS A 147 -14.46 3.97 16.37
CA LYS A 147 -13.22 4.30 17.10
C LYS A 147 -12.13 4.77 16.14
N GLY A 148 -12.21 6.04 15.74
CA GLY A 148 -11.16 6.68 14.97
C GLY A 148 -9.85 6.77 15.76
N VAL A 149 -8.85 5.96 15.40
CA VAL A 149 -7.46 6.17 15.76
C VAL A 149 -6.56 5.63 14.63
N GLY A 150 -6.15 6.45 13.67
CA GLY A 150 -5.15 6.07 12.66
C GLY A 150 -5.52 4.94 11.68
N GLU A 151 -6.77 4.46 11.69
CA GLU A 151 -7.21 3.20 11.06
C GLU A 151 -7.33 3.23 9.52
N ASP A 152 -7.36 4.40 8.88
CA ASP A 152 -7.52 4.50 7.42
C ASP A 152 -6.33 3.89 6.66
N ARG A 153 -5.14 3.86 7.28
CA ARG A 153 -3.93 3.27 6.69
C ARG A 153 -3.93 1.74 6.65
N LEU A 154 -4.79 1.10 7.44
CA LEU A 154 -4.95 -0.35 7.45
C LEU A 154 -6.16 -0.78 6.63
N SER A 155 -6.84 0.14 5.92
CA SER A 155 -7.89 -0.26 5.00
C SER A 155 -7.30 -1.05 3.83
N ALA A 156 -8.03 -2.08 3.38
CA ALA A 156 -7.60 -2.88 2.25
C ALA A 156 -7.41 -2.04 0.98
N PHE A 157 -8.22 -0.98 0.79
CA PHE A 157 -8.12 -0.09 -0.36
C PHE A 157 -6.92 0.85 -0.29
N TYR A 158 -6.58 1.38 0.88
CA TYR A 158 -5.35 2.15 1.06
C TYR A 158 -4.11 1.27 0.81
N LEU A 159 -4.06 0.09 1.46
CA LEU A 159 -2.93 -0.83 1.34
C LEU A 159 -2.76 -1.32 -0.10
N PHE A 160 -3.87 -1.60 -0.79
CA PHE A 160 -3.89 -1.91 -2.22
C PHE A 160 -3.14 -0.85 -3.03
N GLN A 161 -3.45 0.43 -2.80
CA GLN A 161 -2.80 1.54 -3.50
C GLN A 161 -1.32 1.65 -3.14
N ALA A 162 -0.98 1.70 -1.85
CA ALA A 162 0.41 1.86 -1.43
C ALA A 162 1.30 0.72 -1.94
N ILE A 163 0.83 -0.53 -1.84
CA ILE A 163 1.59 -1.72 -2.26
C ILE A 163 1.73 -1.79 -3.78
N ALA A 164 0.67 -1.47 -4.54
CA ALA A 164 0.75 -1.36 -5.99
C ALA A 164 1.76 -0.29 -6.41
N ALA A 165 1.70 0.91 -5.80
CA ALA A 165 2.67 1.98 -6.01
C ALA A 165 4.11 1.58 -5.65
N GLY A 166 4.26 0.62 -4.75
CA GLY A 166 5.53 0.01 -4.37
C GLY A 166 6.14 -0.95 -5.39
N GLY A 167 5.51 -1.13 -6.56
CA GLY A 167 5.99 -1.99 -7.64
C GLY A 167 5.77 -3.48 -7.40
N VAL A 168 4.88 -3.85 -6.47
CA VAL A 168 4.51 -5.26 -6.26
C VAL A 168 3.66 -5.74 -7.44
N PRO A 169 3.90 -6.95 -7.99
CA PRO A 169 3.14 -7.45 -9.13
C PRO A 169 1.64 -7.50 -8.85
N ALA A 170 0.84 -7.08 -9.84
CA ALA A 170 -0.62 -7.02 -9.75
C ALA A 170 -1.23 -8.32 -9.21
N GLY A 171 -0.76 -9.49 -9.67
CA GLY A 171 -1.25 -10.79 -9.23
C GLY A 171 -1.04 -11.11 -7.75
N VAL A 172 0.01 -10.55 -7.11
CA VAL A 172 0.22 -10.69 -5.66
C VAL A 172 -0.82 -9.87 -4.91
N VAL A 173 -1.01 -8.61 -5.33
CA VAL A 173 -1.96 -7.68 -4.72
C VAL A 173 -3.39 -8.19 -4.86
N THR A 174 -3.80 -8.57 -6.07
CA THR A 174 -5.17 -9.03 -6.36
C THR A 174 -5.45 -10.40 -5.76
N GLY A 175 -4.47 -11.31 -5.77
CA GLY A 175 -4.61 -12.62 -5.13
C GLY A 175 -4.83 -12.54 -3.61
N ALA A 176 -4.13 -11.60 -2.95
CA ALA A 176 -4.34 -11.33 -1.53
C ALA A 176 -5.74 -10.78 -1.23
N LEU A 177 -6.23 -9.85 -2.06
CA LEU A 177 -7.59 -9.30 -1.93
C LEU A 177 -8.68 -10.35 -2.23
N ASP A 178 -8.51 -11.16 -3.27
CA ASP A 178 -9.43 -12.25 -3.56
C ASP A 178 -9.48 -13.26 -2.38
N SER A 179 -8.34 -13.54 -1.75
CA SER A 179 -8.27 -14.38 -0.54
C SER A 179 -8.95 -13.74 0.67
N LEU A 180 -8.76 -12.43 0.88
CA LEU A 180 -9.44 -11.67 1.93
C LEU A 180 -10.96 -11.68 1.73
N PHE A 181 -11.43 -11.45 0.51
CA PHE A 181 -12.87 -11.40 0.21
C PHE A 181 -13.53 -12.78 0.29
N ALA A 182 -12.77 -13.84 0.06
CA ALA A 182 -13.23 -15.22 0.25
C ALA A 182 -13.24 -15.66 1.72
N ASP A 183 -12.68 -14.88 2.65
CA ASP A 183 -12.66 -15.24 4.07
C ASP A 183 -14.08 -15.32 4.65
N PRO A 184 -14.48 -16.43 5.30
CA PRO A 184 -15.84 -16.63 5.77
C PRO A 184 -16.23 -15.75 6.97
N GLU A 185 -15.25 -15.23 7.71
CA GLU A 185 -15.49 -14.40 8.89
C GLU A 185 -15.56 -12.92 8.51
N VAL A 186 -14.63 -12.44 7.67
CA VAL A 186 -14.47 -11.00 7.40
C VAL A 186 -14.73 -10.60 5.94
N GLY A 187 -14.81 -11.56 5.01
CA GLY A 187 -14.74 -11.29 3.58
C GLY A 187 -15.82 -10.34 3.06
N LYS A 188 -17.09 -10.57 3.43
CA LYS A 188 -18.21 -9.68 3.06
C LYS A 188 -17.99 -8.25 3.55
N THR A 189 -17.55 -8.07 4.79
CA THR A 189 -17.30 -6.75 5.37
C THR A 189 -16.11 -6.06 4.73
N ALA A 190 -15.01 -6.80 4.51
CA ALA A 190 -13.82 -6.29 3.84
C ALA A 190 -14.12 -5.85 2.40
N GLN A 191 -14.90 -6.64 1.67
CA GLN A 191 -15.33 -6.33 0.30
C GLN A 191 -16.15 -5.04 0.26
N VAL A 192 -17.16 -4.90 1.12
CA VAL A 192 -17.97 -3.67 1.18
C VAL A 192 -17.14 -2.46 1.58
N GLN A 193 -16.24 -2.58 2.55
CA GLN A 193 -15.35 -1.49 2.94
C GLN A 193 -14.46 -1.05 1.77
N PHE A 194 -13.85 -2.01 1.05
CA PHE A 194 -13.00 -1.73 -0.11
C PHE A 194 -13.74 -0.96 -1.20
N PHE A 195 -14.90 -1.46 -1.64
CA PHE A 195 -15.66 -0.83 -2.74
C PHE A 195 -16.36 0.46 -2.30
N SER A 196 -16.70 0.61 -1.02
CA SER A 196 -17.18 1.87 -0.45
C SER A 196 -16.09 2.94 -0.50
N GLU A 197 -14.85 2.60 -0.15
CA GLU A 197 -13.72 3.53 -0.23
C GLU A 197 -13.39 3.90 -1.69
N LEU A 198 -13.44 2.94 -2.61
CA LEU A 198 -13.32 3.21 -4.05
C LEU A 198 -14.39 4.19 -4.55
N GLY A 199 -15.66 3.97 -4.19
CA GLY A 199 -16.75 4.86 -4.58
C GLY A 199 -16.64 6.26 -3.98
N LYS A 200 -16.20 6.37 -2.73
CA LYS A 200 -15.93 7.65 -2.07
C LYS A 200 -14.81 8.44 -2.76
N ALA A 201 -13.77 7.75 -3.23
CA ALA A 201 -12.71 8.39 -4.02
C ALA A 201 -13.28 9.00 -5.32
N TRP A 202 -14.28 8.35 -5.92
CA TRP A 202 -14.94 8.80 -7.14
C TRP A 202 -15.78 10.07 -6.95
N ASP A 203 -16.63 10.12 -5.92
CA ASP A 203 -17.61 11.20 -5.70
C ASP A 203 -16.95 12.57 -5.42
N ARG A 204 -15.72 12.58 -4.90
CA ARG A 204 -15.04 13.81 -4.49
C ARG A 204 -14.28 14.53 -5.59
N LYS A 205 -14.26 14.03 -6.84
CA LYS A 205 -13.25 14.41 -7.86
C LYS A 205 -11.81 14.29 -7.35
N ALA A 206 -11.62 13.61 -6.23
CA ALA A 206 -10.35 13.24 -5.65
C ALA A 206 -10.03 11.83 -6.12
N PHE A 207 -10.14 11.62 -7.44
CA PHE A 207 -9.75 10.40 -8.12
C PHE A 207 -8.22 10.32 -8.09
N ASP A 208 -7.71 10.13 -6.88
CA ASP A 208 -6.29 10.02 -6.63
C ASP A 208 -5.95 8.54 -6.52
N LEU A 209 -6.17 7.82 -7.62
CA LEU A 209 -5.48 6.57 -7.90
C LEU A 209 -4.01 6.87 -8.22
N TYR A 210 -3.38 7.76 -7.44
CA TYR A 210 -2.00 8.19 -7.56
C TYR A 210 -1.10 6.98 -7.74
N ALA A 211 -1.33 5.96 -6.92
CA ALA A 211 -0.66 4.68 -6.99
C ALA A 211 -0.74 4.00 -8.36
N LEU A 212 -1.94 3.93 -8.96
CA LEU A 212 -2.11 3.33 -10.29
C LEU A 212 -1.48 4.19 -11.40
N LYS A 213 -1.25 5.48 -11.17
CA LYS A 213 -0.52 6.34 -12.09
C LYS A 213 0.99 6.06 -12.06
N GLN A 214 1.51 5.61 -10.93
CA GLN A 214 2.95 5.33 -10.73
C GLN A 214 3.38 3.94 -11.20
N ILE A 215 2.43 3.03 -11.44
CA ILE A 215 2.73 1.69 -11.98
C ILE A 215 2.78 1.69 -13.51
N ASP A 216 3.52 0.73 -14.05
CA ASP A 216 3.64 0.50 -15.48
C ASP A 216 2.30 0.13 -16.13
N GLU A 217 2.23 0.26 -17.46
CA GLU A 217 1.01 0.06 -18.23
C GLU A 217 0.43 -1.36 -18.06
N SER A 218 1.29 -2.39 -18.01
CA SER A 218 0.82 -3.77 -17.88
C SER A 218 0.26 -4.03 -16.48
N GLY A 219 0.93 -3.55 -15.43
CA GLY A 219 0.43 -3.62 -14.07
C GLY A 219 -0.91 -2.89 -13.93
N ARG A 220 -1.01 -1.69 -14.51
CA ARG A 220 -2.24 -0.88 -14.52
C ARG A 220 -3.39 -1.59 -15.21
N ALA A 221 -3.17 -2.15 -16.39
CA ALA A 221 -4.18 -2.88 -17.14
C ALA A 221 -4.72 -4.07 -16.32
N ALA A 222 -3.84 -4.85 -15.69
CA ALA A 222 -4.25 -5.99 -14.87
C ALA A 222 -5.08 -5.59 -13.64
N LEU A 223 -4.71 -4.50 -12.96
CA LEU A 223 -5.48 -3.99 -11.82
C LEU A 223 -6.84 -3.42 -12.24
N VAL A 224 -6.90 -2.73 -13.37
CA VAL A 224 -8.15 -2.24 -13.96
C VAL A 224 -9.08 -3.40 -14.31
N GLU A 225 -8.56 -4.43 -14.99
CA GLU A 225 -9.32 -5.62 -15.34
C GLU A 225 -9.89 -6.31 -14.08
N TRP A 226 -9.08 -6.44 -13.03
CA TRP A 226 -9.52 -7.03 -11.77
C TRP A 226 -10.64 -6.21 -11.10
N LEU A 227 -10.51 -4.89 -11.06
CA LEU A 227 -11.53 -3.98 -10.52
C LEU A 227 -12.83 -4.05 -11.35
N GLN A 228 -12.73 -4.01 -12.68
CA GLN A 228 -13.89 -4.09 -13.59
C GLN A 228 -14.66 -5.40 -13.40
N ARG A 229 -13.95 -6.53 -13.22
CA ARG A 229 -14.56 -7.83 -12.94
C ARG A 229 -15.42 -7.78 -11.68
N TRP A 230 -14.90 -7.22 -10.58
CA TRP A 230 -15.66 -7.11 -9.33
C TRP A 230 -16.82 -6.11 -9.41
N LEU A 231 -16.61 -4.95 -10.04
CA LEU A 231 -17.66 -3.93 -10.21
C LEU A 231 -18.78 -4.37 -11.15
N SER A 232 -18.57 -5.45 -11.91
CA SER A 232 -19.57 -6.10 -12.78
C SER A 232 -20.12 -7.39 -12.17
N SER A 233 -19.70 -7.74 -10.96
CA SER A 233 -20.08 -8.99 -10.30
C SER A 233 -21.47 -8.87 -9.66
N TRP A 234 -22.28 -9.91 -9.81
CA TRP A 234 -23.60 -9.99 -9.16
C TRP A 234 -23.44 -10.10 -7.64
N GLU A 235 -22.33 -10.68 -7.17
CA GLU A 235 -21.99 -10.80 -5.76
C GLU A 235 -21.94 -9.42 -5.10
N LEU A 236 -21.28 -8.44 -5.73
CA LEU A 236 -21.20 -7.09 -5.17
C LEU A 236 -22.57 -6.39 -5.14
N GLU A 237 -23.40 -6.60 -6.15
CA GLU A 237 -24.79 -6.07 -6.19
C GLU A 237 -25.64 -6.68 -5.07
N GLU A 238 -25.52 -7.99 -4.85
CA GLU A 238 -26.24 -8.70 -3.79
C GLU A 238 -25.87 -8.15 -2.41
N LEU A 239 -24.57 -7.89 -2.16
CA LEU A 239 -24.09 -7.35 -0.89
C LEU A 239 -24.73 -5.99 -0.56
N ILE A 240 -24.97 -5.12 -1.54
CA ILE A 240 -25.64 -3.82 -1.32
C ILE A 240 -27.04 -3.98 -0.74
N THR A 241 -27.72 -5.07 -1.12
CA THR A 241 -29.09 -5.36 -0.70
C THR A 241 -29.18 -6.28 0.51
N ASP A 242 -28.06 -6.83 0.99
CA ASP A 242 -28.02 -7.75 2.13
C ASP A 242 -28.28 -6.98 3.45
N PRO A 243 -29.43 -7.19 4.12
CA PRO A 243 -29.77 -6.49 5.35
C PRO A 243 -28.88 -6.90 6.54
N GLY A 244 -28.12 -8.00 6.41
CA GLY A 244 -27.15 -8.45 7.39
C GLY A 244 -25.83 -7.68 7.35
N ILE A 245 -25.60 -6.87 6.31
CA ILE A 245 -24.35 -6.14 6.14
C ILE A 245 -24.46 -4.73 6.72
N LEU A 246 -23.55 -4.46 7.65
CA LEU A 246 -23.43 -3.19 8.35
C LEU A 246 -22.11 -2.52 7.99
N GLY A 247 -22.06 -1.83 6.83
CA GLY A 247 -20.90 -1.02 6.42
C GLY A 247 -20.79 0.34 7.13
N PRO A 248 -19.77 1.17 6.83
CA PRO A 248 -19.65 2.54 7.34
C PRO A 248 -20.82 3.44 6.88
N PRO A 249 -21.03 4.65 7.44
CA PRO A 249 -22.06 5.56 6.95
C PRO A 249 -22.00 5.75 5.44
N PHE A 250 -23.16 5.68 4.78
CA PHE A 250 -23.33 5.83 3.34
C PHE A 250 -22.61 4.79 2.47
N TRP A 251 -22.25 3.64 3.04
CA TRP A 251 -21.49 2.61 2.30
C TRP A 251 -22.22 2.12 1.06
N ALA A 252 -23.54 1.91 1.15
CA ALA A 252 -24.34 1.39 0.05
C ALA A 252 -24.37 2.38 -1.13
N GLU A 253 -24.57 3.68 -0.85
CA GLU A 253 -24.50 4.72 -1.90
C GLU A 253 -23.09 4.81 -2.51
N GLN A 254 -22.04 4.66 -1.70
CA GLN A 254 -20.66 4.70 -2.19
C GLN A 254 -20.33 3.49 -3.07
N VAL A 255 -20.67 2.27 -2.65
CA VAL A 255 -20.49 1.08 -3.49
C VAL A 255 -21.29 1.23 -4.79
N GLN A 256 -22.54 1.70 -4.72
CA GLN A 256 -23.35 1.97 -5.91
C GLN A 256 -22.70 3.00 -6.83
N ALA A 257 -22.08 4.06 -6.27
CA ALA A 257 -21.33 5.03 -7.05
C ALA A 257 -20.13 4.37 -7.75
N ALA A 258 -19.40 3.47 -7.09
CA ALA A 258 -18.29 2.74 -7.71
C ALA A 258 -18.78 1.88 -8.90
N ILE A 259 -19.87 1.13 -8.73
CA ILE A 259 -20.48 0.30 -9.79
C ILE A 259 -20.92 1.16 -10.97
N THR A 260 -21.61 2.27 -10.70
CA THR A 260 -22.17 3.16 -11.73
C THR A 260 -21.08 3.82 -12.57
N ASN A 261 -19.91 4.09 -11.98
CA ASN A 261 -18.80 4.75 -12.65
C ASN A 261 -17.74 3.78 -13.22
N ARG A 262 -17.96 2.45 -13.18
CA ARG A 262 -16.98 1.46 -13.64
C ARG A 262 -16.45 1.70 -15.06
N ASP A 263 -17.27 2.25 -15.95
CA ASP A 263 -16.93 2.49 -17.36
C ASP A 263 -15.85 3.57 -17.52
N ALA A 264 -15.70 4.44 -16.52
CA ALA A 264 -14.64 5.43 -16.49
C ALA A 264 -13.31 4.85 -15.94
N LEU A 265 -13.33 3.64 -15.38
CA LEU A 265 -12.13 2.91 -15.01
C LEU A 265 -11.46 2.33 -16.26
N THR A 266 -10.74 3.18 -16.98
CA THR A 266 -9.95 2.80 -18.16
C THR A 266 -8.47 3.10 -17.91
N PRO A 267 -7.53 2.33 -18.49
CA PRO A 267 -6.10 2.64 -18.34
C PRO A 267 -5.78 4.08 -18.76
N LYS A 268 -6.44 4.55 -19.83
CA LYS A 268 -6.33 5.91 -20.36
C LYS A 268 -6.94 6.96 -19.43
N GLY A 269 -8.15 6.74 -18.92
CA GLY A 269 -8.80 7.65 -17.95
C GLY A 269 -7.99 7.80 -16.67
N ILE A 270 -7.37 6.72 -16.19
CA ILE A 270 -6.47 6.77 -15.03
C ILE A 270 -5.19 7.55 -15.33
N ALA A 271 -4.68 7.50 -16.55
CA ALA A 271 -3.48 8.22 -16.96
C ALA A 271 -3.70 9.72 -17.22
N GLU A 272 -4.90 10.11 -17.65
CA GLU A 272 -5.20 11.47 -18.17
C GLU A 272 -5.85 12.42 -17.16
N GLU A 273 -6.38 11.95 -16.02
CA GLU A 273 -6.87 12.86 -14.97
C GLU A 273 -5.73 13.52 -14.20
N GLY A 274 -5.42 14.77 -14.56
CA GLY A 274 -4.48 15.69 -13.92
C GLY A 274 -4.99 17.12 -13.90
#